data_AF-A0A842SM54-F1
#
_entry.id   AF-A0A842SM54-F1
#
_cell.length_a   1.000
_cell.length_b   1.000
_cell.length_c   1.000
_cell.angle_alpha   90.00
_cell.angle_beta   90.00
_cell.angle_gamma   90.00
#
_symmetry.space_group_name_H-M   'P 1'
#
loop_
_entity.id
_entity.type
_entity.pdbx_description
1 polymer ?
#
loop_
_entity_poly.entity_id
_entity_poly.type
_entity_poly.pdbx_seq_one_letter_code
_entity_poly.pdbx_strand_id
1 'polypeptide(L)'
;MNNALEKIIKSATEDLRDREEARDEALGRARRARMLSKQAIQYLHTYETEKASENLEEASKLLSEIIDYADGHRELLFFNQVEDARQEFAEASILFSIN
;
A
#
# COMPACT_ATOMS: atom_id res chain seq x y z
N MET A 1 23.28 14.81 34.06
CA MET A 1 22.61 14.76 32.74
C MET A 1 21.14 15.03 32.95
N ASN A 2 20.53 15.86 32.11
CA ASN A 2 19.19 16.43 32.35
C ASN A 2 18.12 15.39 31.98
N ASN A 3 17.59 14.67 32.98
CA ASN A 3 16.66 13.52 32.85
C ASN A 3 15.45 13.82 31.94
N ALA A 4 14.98 15.08 31.91
CA ALA A 4 13.91 15.52 31.01
C ALA A 4 14.29 15.43 29.52
N LEU A 5 15.53 15.79 29.17
CA LEU A 5 16.00 15.72 27.79
C LEU A 5 16.11 14.27 27.31
N GLU A 6 16.62 13.37 28.15
CA GLU A 6 16.71 11.94 27.84
C GLU A 6 15.32 11.32 27.57
N LYS A 7 14.31 11.70 28.37
CA LYS A 7 12.94 11.25 28.16
C LYS A 7 12.35 11.75 26.84
N ILE A 8 12.58 13.01 26.49
CA ILE A 8 12.12 13.59 25.21
C ILE A 8 12.78 12.86 24.04
N ILE A 9 14.10 12.66 24.09
CA ILE A 9 14.84 11.96 23.03
C ILE A 9 14.33 10.53 22.89
N LYS A 10 14.11 9.83 24.00
CA LYS A 10 13.59 8.45 23.98
C LYS A 10 12.22 8.39 23.33
N SER A 11 11.26 9.22 23.77
CA SER A 11 9.91 9.27 23.21
C SER A 11 9.93 9.60 21.71
N ALA A 12 10.71 10.61 21.30
CA ALA A 12 10.81 10.98 19.89
C ALA A 12 11.43 9.87 19.03
N THR A 13 12.36 9.09 19.59
CA THR A 13 12.98 7.97 18.88
C THR A 13 12.01 6.81 18.71
N GLU A 14 11.19 6.52 19.73
CA GLU A 14 10.13 5.51 19.68
C GLU A 14 9.07 5.92 18.64
N ASP A 15 8.55 7.15 18.70
CA ASP A 15 7.57 7.67 17.74
C ASP A 15 8.07 7.65 16.28
N LEU A 16 9.35 7.97 16.05
CA LEU A 16 9.95 7.93 14.71
C LEU A 16 10.07 6.51 14.18
N ARG A 17 10.44 5.54 15.03
CA ARG A 17 10.55 4.14 14.64
C ARG A 17 9.20 3.55 14.26
N ASP A 18 8.20 3.76 15.10
CA ASP A 18 6.84 3.28 14.86
C ASP A 18 6.30 3.83 13.52
N ARG A 19 6.55 5.12 13.26
CA ARG A 19 6.18 5.75 11.98
C ARG A 19 6.94 5.19 10.78
N GLU A 20 8.23 4.92 10.92
CA GLU A 20 9.05 4.34 9.84
C GLU A 20 8.59 2.92 9.50
N GLU A 21 8.31 2.09 10.51
CA GLU A 21 7.78 0.74 10.31
C GLU A 21 6.42 0.76 9.60
N ALA A 22 5.48 1.58 10.08
CA ALA A 22 4.17 1.75 9.44
C ALA A 22 4.30 2.22 7.98
N ARG A 23 5.21 3.17 7.72
CA ARG A 23 5.47 3.66 6.37
C ARG A 23 6.00 2.55 5.47
N ASP A 24 7.00 1.80 5.92
CA ASP A 24 7.65 0.79 5.09
C ASP A 24 6.70 -0.37 4.76
N GLU A 25 5.86 -0.78 5.72
CA GLU A 25 4.78 -1.77 5.53
C GLU A 25 3.73 -1.29 4.52
N ALA A 26 3.27 -0.03 4.62
CA ALA A 26 2.30 0.56 3.71
C ALA A 26 2.85 0.70 2.29
N LEU A 27 4.06 1.26 2.14
CA LEU A 27 4.69 1.49 0.85
C LEU A 27 5.10 0.19 0.16
N GLY A 28 5.52 -0.83 0.93
CA GLY A 28 5.78 -2.17 0.41
C GLY A 28 4.55 -2.79 -0.25
N ARG A 29 3.40 -2.71 0.42
CA ARG A 29 2.11 -3.20 -0.09
C ARG A 29 1.65 -2.43 -1.31
N ALA A 30 1.74 -1.11 -1.28
CA ALA A 30 1.39 -0.27 -2.42
C ALA A 30 2.19 -0.64 -3.68
N ARG A 31 3.51 -0.84 -3.54
CA ARG A 31 4.36 -1.30 -4.67
C ARG A 31 3.89 -2.63 -5.24
N ARG A 32 3.58 -3.59 -4.39
CA ARG A 32 3.14 -4.92 -4.80
C ARG A 32 1.74 -4.89 -5.44
N ALA A 33 0.79 -4.19 -4.84
CA ALA A 33 -0.56 -4.01 -5.39
C ALA A 33 -0.51 -3.35 -6.79
N ARG A 34 0.33 -2.33 -6.96
CA ARG A 34 0.53 -1.70 -8.26
C ARG A 34 1.11 -2.65 -9.30
N MET A 35 2.11 -3.45 -8.93
CA MET A 35 2.71 -4.45 -9.83
C MET A 35 1.68 -5.50 -10.27
N LEU A 36 0.91 -6.05 -9.33
CA LEU A 36 -0.14 -7.02 -9.61
C LEU A 36 -1.23 -6.45 -10.52
N SER A 37 -1.62 -5.19 -10.29
CA SER A 37 -2.61 -4.49 -11.14
C SER A 37 -2.12 -4.36 -12.59
N LYS A 38 -0.84 -4.01 -12.81
CA LYS A 38 -0.22 -4.00 -14.14
C LYS A 38 -0.20 -5.37 -14.80
N GLN A 39 0.12 -6.41 -14.04
CA GLN A 39 0.11 -7.77 -14.54
C GLN A 39 -1.31 -8.23 -14.91
N ALA A 40 -2.32 -7.85 -14.11
CA ALA A 40 -3.72 -8.12 -14.44
C ALA A 40 -4.13 -7.46 -15.76
N ILE A 41 -3.76 -6.19 -15.98
CA ILE A 41 -3.98 -5.51 -17.27
C ILE A 41 -3.31 -6.29 -18.43
N GLN A 42 -2.07 -6.73 -18.24
CA GLN A 42 -1.36 -7.52 -19.26
C GLN A 42 -2.03 -8.87 -19.55
N TYR A 43 -2.55 -9.56 -18.53
CA TYR A 43 -3.27 -10.81 -18.69
C TYR A 43 -4.62 -10.63 -19.38
N LEU A 44 -5.30 -9.52 -19.14
CA LEU A 44 -6.54 -9.18 -19.84
C LEU A 44 -6.30 -8.99 -21.35
N HIS A 45 -5.18 -8.39 -21.75
CA HIS A 45 -4.80 -8.29 -23.16
C HIS A 45 -4.57 -9.64 -23.85
N THR A 46 -4.24 -10.69 -23.09
CA THR A 46 -4.01 -12.05 -23.60
C THR A 46 -5.15 -13.02 -23.28
N TYR A 47 -6.31 -12.51 -22.84
CA TYR A 47 -7.50 -13.29 -22.45
C TYR A 47 -7.25 -14.31 -21.31
N GLU A 48 -6.22 -14.09 -20.49
CA GLU A 48 -5.94 -14.91 -19.30
C GLU A 48 -6.71 -14.38 -18.07
N THR A 49 -8.04 -14.36 -18.16
CA THR A 49 -8.94 -13.69 -17.19
C THR A 49 -8.82 -14.25 -15.77
N GLU A 50 -8.61 -15.56 -15.61
CA GLU A 50 -8.44 -16.18 -14.28
C GLU A 50 -7.22 -15.61 -13.54
N LYS A 51 -6.06 -15.52 -14.20
CA LYS A 51 -4.85 -14.93 -13.61
C LYS A 51 -5.01 -13.44 -13.32
N ALA A 52 -5.75 -12.72 -14.17
CA ALA A 52 -6.08 -11.33 -13.91
C ALA A 52 -6.92 -11.18 -12.64
N SER A 53 -7.92 -12.04 -12.44
CA SER A 53 -8.76 -12.08 -11.25
C SER A 53 -7.95 -12.36 -9.99
N GLU A 54 -7.09 -13.37 -10.00
CA GLU A 54 -6.20 -13.71 -8.88
C GLU A 54 -5.31 -12.53 -8.47
N ASN A 55 -4.72 -11.84 -9.46
CA ASN A 55 -3.90 -10.66 -9.22
C ASN A 55 -4.70 -9.50 -8.64
N LEU A 56 -5.94 -9.29 -9.09
CA LEU A 56 -6.81 -8.24 -8.57
C LEU A 56 -7.27 -8.52 -7.14
N GLU A 57 -7.57 -9.77 -6.80
CA GLU A 57 -7.92 -10.15 -5.42
C GLU A 57 -6.75 -9.87 -4.46
N GLU A 58 -5.53 -10.29 -4.81
CA GLU A 58 -4.36 -10.04 -3.99
C GLU A 58 -4.02 -8.53 -3.91
N ALA A 59 -4.14 -7.79 -5.01
CA ALA A 59 -3.95 -6.34 -5.01
C ALA A 59 -4.97 -5.64 -4.10
N SER A 60 -6.23 -6.05 -4.14
CA SER A 60 -7.30 -5.52 -3.29
C SER A 60 -7.00 -5.77 -1.80
N LYS A 61 -6.58 -7.00 -1.47
CA LYS A 61 -6.19 -7.37 -0.11
C LYS A 61 -5.03 -6.50 0.40
N LEU A 62 -3.96 -6.36 -0.39
CA LEU A 62 -2.80 -5.53 -0.02
C LEU A 62 -3.19 -4.06 0.20
N LEU A 63 -4.08 -3.51 -0.64
CA LEU A 63 -4.58 -2.14 -0.47
C LEU A 63 -5.44 -1.98 0.78
N SER A 64 -6.22 -3.00 1.16
CA SER A 64 -7.00 -2.98 2.40
C SER A 64 -6.11 -3.02 3.64
N GLU A 65 -5.05 -3.83 3.64
CA GLU A 65 -4.09 -3.92 4.75
C GLU A 65 -3.36 -2.59 5.01
N ILE A 66 -3.16 -1.75 3.98
CA ILE A 66 -2.57 -0.41 4.16
C ILE A 66 -3.39 0.45 5.13
N ILE A 67 -4.71 0.26 5.20
CA ILE A 67 -5.58 0.99 6.14
C ILE A 67 -5.22 0.66 7.58
N ASP A 68 -4.93 -0.62 7.86
CA ASP A 68 -4.57 -1.09 9.19
C ASP A 68 -3.21 -0.53 9.64
N TYR A 69 -2.22 -0.49 8.73
CA TYR A 69 -0.90 0.10 9.02
C TYR A 69 -0.91 1.63 9.10
N ALA A 70 -1.93 2.28 8.55
CA ALA A 70 -2.10 3.72 8.67
C ALA A 70 -2.81 4.12 9.97
N ASP A 71 -3.23 3.16 10.81
CA ASP A 71 -3.77 3.49 12.13
C ASP A 71 -2.68 4.17 12.98
N GLY A 72 -3.00 5.34 13.54
CA GLY A 72 -2.02 6.23 14.17
C GLY A 72 -1.19 7.12 13.22
N HIS A 73 -1.11 6.80 11.92
CA HIS A 73 -0.33 7.55 10.91
C HIS A 73 -1.13 7.79 9.62
N ARG A 74 -2.28 8.47 9.75
CA ARG A 74 -3.22 8.67 8.64
C ARG A 74 -2.63 9.38 7.41
N GLU A 75 -1.56 10.14 7.56
CA GLU A 75 -0.89 10.77 6.43
C GLU A 75 -0.36 9.73 5.41
N LEU A 76 -0.05 8.51 5.85
CA LEU A 76 0.44 7.43 4.99
C LEU A 76 -0.55 7.07 3.88
N LEU A 77 -1.86 7.23 4.13
CA LEU A 77 -2.91 6.95 3.15
C LEU A 77 -2.86 7.87 1.94
N PHE A 78 -2.21 9.03 2.06
CA PHE A 78 -2.15 10.07 1.02
C PHE A 78 -0.78 10.16 0.36
N PHE A 79 0.11 9.21 0.63
CA PHE A 79 1.40 9.17 -0.05
C PHE A 79 1.18 8.84 -1.52
N ASN A 80 1.87 9.56 -2.41
CA ASN A 80 1.71 9.40 -3.86
C ASN A 80 1.81 7.93 -4.30
N GLN A 81 2.70 7.14 -3.68
CA GLN A 81 2.85 5.73 -4.02
C GLN A 81 1.60 4.88 -3.67
N VAL A 82 0.87 5.21 -2.61
CA VAL A 82 -0.41 4.56 -2.25
C VAL A 82 -1.51 4.99 -3.22
N GLU A 83 -1.60 6.28 -3.53
CA GLU A 83 -2.54 6.81 -4.52
C GLU A 83 -2.32 6.21 -5.91
N ASP A 84 -1.07 6.18 -6.37
CA ASP A 84 -0.64 5.53 -7.60
C ASP A 84 -1.06 4.06 -7.68
N ALA A 85 -0.95 3.32 -6.58
CA ALA A 85 -1.35 1.92 -6.51
C ALA A 85 -2.88 1.76 -6.60
N ARG A 86 -3.63 2.66 -5.94
CA ARG A 86 -5.10 2.70 -6.03
C ARG A 86 -5.58 3.04 -7.43
N GLN A 87 -4.94 4.01 -8.08
CA GLN A 87 -5.27 4.41 -9.46
C GLN A 87 -5.06 3.24 -10.43
N GLU A 88 -3.91 2.56 -10.34
CA GLU A 88 -3.62 1.40 -11.18
C GLU A 88 -4.58 0.22 -10.92
N PHE A 89 -4.90 -0.04 -9.64
CA PHE A 89 -5.88 -1.05 -9.27
C PHE A 89 -7.28 -0.73 -9.81
N ALA A 90 -7.70 0.53 -9.74
CA ALA A 90 -8.96 0.98 -10.28
C ALA A 90 -9.01 0.81 -11.81
N GLU A 91 -7.94 1.19 -12.52
CA GLU A 91 -7.82 0.98 -13.97
C GLU A 91 -7.92 -0.50 -14.33
N ALA A 92 -7.15 -1.37 -13.66
CA ALA A 92 -7.17 -2.80 -13.88
C ALA A 92 -8.55 -3.42 -13.59
N SER A 93 -9.22 -2.99 -12.52
CA SER A 93 -10.57 -3.47 -12.16
C SER A 93 -11.64 -3.02 -13.15
N ILE A 94 -11.57 -1.77 -13.61
CA ILE A 94 -12.48 -1.26 -14.66
C ILE A 94 -12.26 -2.05 -15.94
N LEU A 95 -11.00 -2.23 -16.36
CA LEU A 95 -10.65 -3.00 -17.54
C LEU A 95 -11.17 -4.45 -17.44
N PHE A 96 -11.01 -5.10 -16.29
CA PHE A 96 -11.53 -6.44 -16.03
C PHE A 96 -13.05 -6.52 -16.19
N SER A 97 -13.78 -5.49 -15.73
CA SER A 97 -15.24 -5.47 -15.80
C SER A 97 -15.83 -5.28 -17.21
N ILE A 98 -15.01 -4.84 -18.17
CA ILE A 98 -15.42 -4.53 -19.55
C ILE A 98 -14.79 -5.44 -20.61
N ASN A 99 -13.89 -6.36 -20.23
CA ASN A 99 -13.38 -7.43 -21.10
C ASN A 99 -14.21 -8.70 -20.94
#